data_AF-A0A2T3ABP6-F1
#
_entry.id   AF-A0A2T3ABP6-F1
#
_cell.length_a   1.000
_cell.length_b   1.000
_cell.length_c   1.000
_cell.angle_alpha   90.00
_cell.angle_beta   90.00
_cell.angle_gamma   90.00
#
_symmetry.space_group_name_H-M   'P 1'
#
loop_
_entity.id
_entity.type
_entity.pdbx_description
1 polymer ?
#
loop_
_entity_poly.entity_id
_entity_poly.type
_entity_poly.pdbx_seq_one_letter_code
_entity_poly.pdbx_strand_id
1 'polypeptide(L)'
;MEQPILTVNQAPDTTLSKVTAHLLPCRVHHDGPVGSVAASYWLPQTDSAGKKTVYFRGRELHGKALKVPKGYRGVIVEKQQTQQPQSVNRAEVEPVVVDAEDEDVPLGTLETKAEFDEAVVWGHETIADSSSDPYLRAADEWIDLAEQVRNTSSDD
;
A
#
# COMPACT_ATOMS: atom_id res chain seq x y z
N MET A 1 -28.13 -5.62 -1.04
CA MET A 1 -26.95 -4.85 -0.59
C MET A 1 -25.74 -5.61 -1.10
N GLU A 2 -24.92 -4.99 -1.95
CA GLU A 2 -23.69 -5.63 -2.44
C GLU A 2 -22.68 -5.71 -1.29
N GLN A 3 -22.21 -6.91 -0.98
CA GLN A 3 -21.18 -7.10 0.04
C GLN A 3 -19.80 -6.74 -0.55
N PRO A 4 -18.96 -5.97 0.16
CA PRO A 4 -17.67 -5.52 -0.34
C PRO A 4 -16.66 -6.68 -0.40
N ILE A 5 -16.01 -6.90 -1.54
CA ILE A 5 -15.04 -7.99 -1.78
C ILE A 5 -13.77 -7.87 -0.90
N LEU A 6 -13.43 -6.65 -0.48
CA LEU A 6 -12.24 -6.33 0.31
C LEU A 6 -12.59 -5.23 1.30
N THR A 7 -12.20 -5.39 2.55
CA THR A 7 -12.39 -4.38 3.60
C THR A 7 -11.06 -3.99 4.23
N VAL A 8 -10.85 -2.69 4.42
CA VAL A 8 -9.67 -2.15 5.10
C VAL A 8 -10.10 -1.76 6.52
N ASN A 9 -9.62 -2.52 7.49
CA ASN A 9 -9.90 -2.31 8.89
C ASN A 9 -8.78 -1.48 9.54
N GLN A 10 -9.19 -0.60 10.44
CA GLN A 10 -8.32 0.07 11.38
C GLN A 10 -8.79 -0.29 12.78
N ALA A 11 -7.86 -0.74 13.63
CA ALA A 11 -8.19 -1.05 15.02
C ALA A 11 -8.68 0.22 15.74
N PRO A 12 -9.79 0.16 16.48
CA PRO A 12 -10.26 1.29 17.27
C PRO A 12 -9.18 1.69 18.30
N ASP A 13 -8.92 2.99 18.42
CA ASP A 13 -7.92 3.63 19.31
C ASP A 13 -6.43 3.39 19.02
N THR A 14 -6.06 2.79 17.88
CA THR A 14 -4.65 2.66 17.51
C THR A 14 -4.14 3.92 16.79
N THR A 15 -3.24 4.66 17.43
CA THR A 15 -2.42 5.66 16.74
C THR A 15 -1.43 4.94 15.81
N LEU A 16 -1.61 5.09 14.51
CA LEU A 16 -0.74 4.46 13.52
C LEU A 16 0.59 5.20 13.43
N SER A 17 1.69 4.44 13.31
CA SER A 17 3.01 5.03 13.11
C SER A 17 3.11 5.66 11.73
N LYS A 18 3.74 6.83 11.66
CA LYS A 18 4.12 7.44 10.38
C LYS A 18 5.45 6.88 9.91
N VAL A 19 5.46 6.38 8.68
CA VAL A 19 6.63 5.79 8.04
C VAL A 19 6.89 6.45 6.69
N THR A 20 8.08 6.22 6.14
CA THR A 20 8.43 6.65 4.78
C THR A 20 8.50 5.42 3.87
N ALA A 21 7.67 5.40 2.82
CA ALA A 21 7.74 4.36 1.80
C ALA A 21 8.87 4.68 0.80
N HIS A 22 9.63 3.67 0.39
CA HIS A 22 10.71 3.81 -0.59
C HIS A 22 10.49 2.88 -1.78
N LEU A 23 10.32 3.46 -2.97
CA LEU A 23 10.22 2.70 -4.22
C LEU A 23 11.59 2.64 -4.88
N LEU A 24 12.22 1.46 -4.86
CA LEU A 24 13.57 1.25 -5.38
C LEU A 24 13.55 0.91 -6.88
N PRO A 25 14.55 1.32 -7.67
CA PRO A 25 14.67 0.99 -9.09
C PRO A 25 15.31 -0.40 -9.28
N CYS A 26 14.93 -1.35 -8.43
CA CYS A 26 15.38 -2.73 -8.47
C CYS A 26 14.46 -3.62 -7.63
N ARG A 27 14.44 -4.92 -7.95
CA ARG A 27 13.75 -5.93 -7.14
C ARG A 27 14.67 -6.49 -6.07
N VAL A 28 14.19 -6.51 -4.83
CA VAL A 28 14.80 -7.26 -3.73
C VAL A 28 14.03 -8.56 -3.56
N HIS A 29 14.71 -9.71 -3.62
CA HIS A 29 14.05 -11.02 -3.50
C HIS A 29 13.67 -11.37 -2.07
N HIS A 30 14.36 -10.79 -1.09
CA HIS A 30 14.02 -10.98 0.31
C HIS A 30 12.76 -10.18 0.63
N ASP A 31 11.79 -10.85 1.25
CA ASP A 31 10.57 -10.26 1.77
C ASP A 31 10.53 -10.51 3.27
N GLY A 32 10.67 -9.43 4.06
CA GLY A 32 10.73 -9.50 5.51
C GLY A 32 11.57 -8.40 6.16
N PRO A 33 11.63 -8.39 7.50
CA PRO A 33 12.39 -7.40 8.25
C PRO A 33 13.89 -7.50 7.98
N VAL A 34 14.49 -6.37 7.63
CA VAL A 34 15.95 -6.20 7.43
C VAL A 34 16.71 -5.94 8.74
N GLY A 35 16.01 -5.97 9.88
CA GLY A 35 16.57 -5.79 11.22
C GLY A 35 17.09 -4.38 11.50
N SER A 36 17.76 -4.23 12.66
CA SER A 36 18.35 -2.95 13.11
C SER A 36 19.49 -2.44 12.21
N VAL A 37 20.04 -3.31 11.37
CA VAL A 37 21.15 -3.01 10.47
C VAL A 37 20.75 -2.05 9.35
N ALA A 38 19.47 -2.04 8.95
CA ALA A 38 18.99 -1.16 7.89
C ALA A 38 19.28 0.33 8.16
N ALA A 39 19.18 0.77 9.41
CA ALA A 39 19.48 2.15 9.80
C ALA A 39 20.94 2.54 9.55
N SER A 40 21.87 1.57 9.49
CA SER A 40 23.29 1.83 9.22
C SER A 40 23.63 1.85 7.73
N TYR A 41 22.83 1.19 6.87
CA TYR A 41 23.11 1.05 5.44
C TYR A 41 22.19 1.87 4.54
N TRP A 42 21.02 2.27 5.05
CA TRP A 42 20.07 3.10 4.34
C TRP A 42 20.00 4.48 5.00
N LEU A 43 20.79 5.42 4.47
CA LEU A 43 20.95 6.76 5.01
C LEU A 43 20.66 7.84 3.96
N PRO A 44 19.40 8.00 3.50
CA PRO A 44 19.02 9.08 2.59
C PRO A 44 19.46 10.46 3.10
N GLN A 45 20.26 11.16 2.31
CA GLN A 45 20.60 12.56 2.54
C GLN A 45 19.67 13.44 1.73
N THR A 46 19.25 14.59 2.28
CA THR A 46 18.45 15.58 1.55
C THR A 46 19.29 16.85 1.45
N ASP A 47 19.44 17.37 0.23
CA ASP A 47 20.14 18.63 0.00
C ASP A 47 19.24 19.86 0.19
N SER A 48 19.80 21.06 0.05
CA SER A 48 19.07 22.33 0.18
C SER A 48 17.99 22.54 -0.89
N ALA A 49 18.05 21.82 -2.01
CA ALA A 49 17.06 21.84 -3.07
C ALA A 49 15.94 20.79 -2.87
N GLY A 50 16.02 19.99 -1.80
CA GLY A 50 15.05 18.92 -1.49
C GLY A 50 15.30 17.63 -2.28
N LYS A 51 16.39 17.54 -3.04
CA LYS A 51 16.79 16.31 -3.73
C LYS A 51 17.33 15.32 -2.71
N LYS A 52 16.88 14.07 -2.81
CA LYS A 52 17.36 12.98 -1.94
C LYS A 52 18.43 12.17 -2.64
N THR A 53 19.48 11.78 -1.93
CA THR A 53 20.54 10.89 -2.44
C THR A 53 20.82 9.78 -1.43
N VAL A 54 20.99 8.55 -1.92
CA VAL A 54 21.39 7.40 -1.10
C VAL A 54 22.23 6.43 -1.93
N TYR A 55 23.06 5.62 -1.29
CA TYR A 55 23.79 4.53 -1.96
C TYR A 55 23.17 3.18 -1.60
N PHE A 56 22.83 2.40 -2.62
CA PHE A 56 22.33 1.04 -2.43
C PHE A 56 23.12 0.07 -3.31
N ARG A 57 23.72 -0.96 -2.68
CA ARG A 57 24.57 -1.95 -3.36
C ARG A 57 25.69 -1.32 -4.22
N GLY A 58 26.27 -0.21 -3.74
CA GLY A 58 27.34 0.51 -4.42
C GLY A 58 26.89 1.43 -5.56
N ARG A 59 25.59 1.61 -5.77
CA ARG A 59 25.03 2.50 -6.80
C ARG A 59 24.39 3.72 -6.14
N GLU A 60 24.67 4.90 -6.68
CA GLU A 60 24.03 6.14 -6.27
C GLU A 60 22.61 6.20 -6.81
N LEU A 61 21.65 6.44 -5.92
CA LEU A 61 20.25 6.63 -6.24
C LEU A 61 19.84 8.06 -5.94
N HIS A 62 19.05 8.62 -6.86
CA HIS A 62 18.44 9.93 -6.71
C HIS A 62 16.96 9.78 -6.44
N GLY A 63 16.51 10.36 -5.33
CA GLY A 63 15.15 10.25 -4.83
C GLY A 63 14.37 11.54 -5.01
N LYS A 64 13.11 11.40 -5.45
CA LYS A 64 12.10 12.47 -5.42
C LYS A 64 10.98 12.07 -4.47
N ALA A 65 10.65 12.98 -3.55
CA ALA A 65 9.51 12.79 -2.65
C ALA A 65 8.21 13.06 -3.42
N LEU A 66 7.31 12.07 -3.37
CA LEU A 66 5.95 12.12 -3.89
C LEU A 66 5.01 12.22 -2.69
N LYS A 67 4.34 13.36 -2.54
CA LYS A 67 3.37 13.56 -1.47
C LYS A 67 2.07 12.86 -1.82
N VAL A 68 1.39 12.33 -0.80
CA VAL A 68 0.02 11.85 -0.95
C VAL A 68 -0.87 13.04 -1.37
N PRO A 69 -1.68 12.91 -2.45
CA PRO A 69 -2.56 13.98 -2.89
C PRO A 69 -3.57 14.40 -1.84
N LYS A 70 -4.07 15.64 -1.95
CA LYS A 70 -5.06 16.17 -1.01
C LYS A 70 -6.34 15.34 -1.05
N GLY A 71 -6.94 15.06 0.10
CA GLY A 71 -8.14 14.21 0.19
C GLY A 71 -7.84 12.70 0.19
N TYR A 72 -6.59 12.30 -0.05
CA TYR A 72 -6.14 10.92 0.02
C TYR A 72 -5.32 10.66 1.29
N ARG A 73 -5.18 9.38 1.63
CA ARG A 73 -4.37 8.90 2.76
C ARG A 73 -3.53 7.71 2.31
N GLY A 74 -2.22 7.77 2.58
CA GLY A 74 -1.30 6.66 2.36
C GLY A 74 -1.34 5.67 3.52
N VAL A 75 -1.63 4.41 3.24
CA VAL A 75 -1.69 3.33 4.24
C VAL A 75 -0.85 2.13 3.84
N ILE A 76 -0.20 1.51 4.82
CA ILE A 76 0.40 0.18 4.69
C ILE A 76 -0.57 -0.81 5.30
N VAL A 77 -0.94 -1.82 4.52
CA VAL A 77 -1.92 -2.83 4.90
C VAL A 77 -1.31 -4.22 4.85
N GLU A 78 -1.71 -5.08 5.76
CA GLU A 78 -1.36 -6.50 5.76
C GLU A 78 -2.65 -7.33 5.62
N LYS A 79 -2.61 -8.36 4.77
CA LYS A 79 -3.74 -9.27 4.62
C LYS A 79 -3.89 -10.13 5.87
N GLN A 80 -5.05 -10.05 6.52
CA GLN A 80 -5.39 -10.99 7.57
C GLN A 80 -5.69 -12.36 6.95
N GLN A 81 -5.10 -13.40 7.54
CA GLN A 81 -5.41 -14.77 7.16
C GLN A 81 -6.83 -15.06 7.63
N THR A 82 -7.78 -15.19 6.70
CA THR A 82 -9.13 -15.66 7.01
C THR A 82 -9.00 -17.07 7.60
N GLN A 83 -9.35 -17.23 8.87
CA GLN A 83 -9.45 -18.56 9.46
C GLN A 83 -10.52 -19.29 8.65
N GLN A 84 -10.12 -20.32 7.89
CA GLN A 84 -11.09 -21.26 7.33
C GLN A 84 -11.94 -21.78 8.49
N PRO A 85 -13.28 -21.84 8.36
CA PRO A 85 -14.10 -22.42 9.41
C PRO A 85 -13.59 -23.84 9.66
N GLN A 86 -13.11 -24.08 10.88
CA GLN A 86 -12.66 -25.39 11.30
C GLN A 86 -13.81 -26.36 11.04
N SER A 87 -13.57 -27.35 10.18
CA SER A 87 -14.48 -28.46 9.97
C SER A 87 -14.72 -29.13 11.33
N VAL A 88 -15.85 -28.84 11.94
CA VAL A 88 -16.34 -29.59 13.10
C VAL A 88 -16.52 -31.03 12.64
N ASN A 89 -15.67 -31.92 13.16
CA ASN A 89 -15.86 -33.37 13.10
C ASN A 89 -17.23 -33.70 13.71
N ARG A 90 -18.27 -33.80 12.88
CA ARG A 90 -19.58 -34.29 13.30
C ARG A 90 -19.72 -35.73 12.84
N ALA A 91 -19.33 -36.64 13.72
CA ALA A 91 -19.86 -37.99 13.66
C ALA A 91 -21.39 -37.91 13.79
N GLU A 92 -22.07 -38.48 12.80
CA GLU A 92 -23.45 -38.98 12.83
C GLU A 92 -24.56 -38.03 13.28
N VAL A 93 -25.12 -37.22 12.37
CA VAL A 93 -26.58 -36.91 12.33
C VAL A 93 -27.00 -36.68 10.87
N GLU A 94 -28.14 -37.27 10.49
CA GLU A 94 -28.75 -37.34 9.15
C GLU A 94 -28.88 -36.01 8.37
N PRO A 95 -28.95 -36.05 7.02
CA PRO A 95 -28.94 -34.85 6.20
C PRO A 95 -30.31 -34.15 6.23
N VAL A 96 -30.40 -33.09 7.04
CA VAL A 96 -31.38 -32.04 6.81
C VAL A 96 -30.86 -31.19 5.66
N VAL A 97 -31.60 -31.10 4.56
CA VAL A 97 -31.37 -30.16 3.47
C VAL A 97 -31.39 -28.74 4.04
N VAL A 98 -30.21 -28.19 4.33
CA VAL A 98 -30.03 -26.76 4.58
C VAL A 98 -29.83 -26.11 3.22
N ASP A 99 -30.70 -25.14 2.95
CA ASP A 99 -30.69 -24.28 1.78
C ASP A 99 -29.27 -23.73 1.56
N ALA A 100 -28.68 -24.08 0.42
CA ALA A 100 -27.31 -23.72 0.07
C ALA A 100 -27.31 -22.38 -0.67
N GLU A 101 -27.63 -21.29 0.02
CA GLU A 101 -27.68 -19.96 -0.60
C GLU A 101 -26.85 -18.87 0.10
N ASP A 102 -26.00 -19.20 1.07
CA ASP A 102 -25.01 -18.25 1.61
C ASP A 102 -23.68 -18.98 1.84
N GLU A 103 -22.97 -19.36 0.76
CA GLU A 103 -21.53 -19.53 0.87
C GLU A 103 -20.95 -18.14 1.15
N ASP A 104 -20.66 -17.85 2.42
CA ASP A 104 -19.89 -16.68 2.87
C ASP A 104 -18.59 -16.62 2.06
N VAL A 105 -18.58 -15.85 0.96
CA VAL A 105 -17.38 -15.61 0.16
C VAL A 105 -16.34 -15.02 1.11
N PRO A 106 -15.17 -15.67 1.33
CA PRO A 106 -14.22 -15.21 2.34
C PRO A 106 -13.76 -13.80 2.01
N LEU A 107 -14.28 -12.82 2.73
CA LEU A 107 -13.94 -11.42 2.52
C LEU A 107 -12.46 -11.22 2.82
N GLY A 108 -11.73 -10.67 1.85
CA GLY A 108 -10.34 -10.33 2.04
C GLY A 108 -10.23 -9.16 3.02
N THR A 109 -9.89 -9.46 4.27
CA THR A 109 -9.72 -8.43 5.30
C THR A 109 -8.27 -7.93 5.30
N LEU A 110 -8.10 -6.62 5.21
CA LEU A 110 -6.82 -5.92 5.30
C LEU A 110 -6.73 -5.16 6.62
N GLU A 111 -5.64 -5.31 7.35
CA GLU A 111 -5.37 -4.57 8.58
C GLU A 111 -4.37 -3.46 8.31
N THR A 112 -4.72 -2.23 8.71
CA THR A 112 -3.81 -1.09 8.59
C THR A 112 -2.69 -1.20 9.62
N LYS A 113 -1.43 -1.20 9.17
CA LYS A 113 -0.23 -1.30 10.02
C LYS A 113 0.50 0.02 10.23
N ALA A 114 0.46 0.90 9.23
CA ALA A 114 1.12 2.21 9.29
C ALA A 114 0.52 3.18 8.29
N GLU A 115 0.87 4.46 8.44
CA GLU A 115 0.52 5.53 7.51
C GLU A 115 1.77 6.19 6.94
N PHE A 116 1.63 6.80 5.76
CA PHE A 116 2.68 7.64 5.20
C PHE A 116 2.06 8.87 4.54
N ASP A 117 2.71 10.02 4.71
CA ASP A 117 2.33 11.27 4.04
C ASP A 117 3.05 11.45 2.70
N GLU A 118 4.16 10.73 2.51
CA GLU A 118 4.96 10.73 1.28
C GLU A 118 5.62 9.38 1.02
N ALA A 119 5.84 9.10 -0.26
CA ALA A 119 6.69 8.02 -0.73
C ALA A 119 7.88 8.63 -1.48
N VAL A 120 9.06 7.99 -1.42
CA VAL A 120 10.23 8.44 -2.18
C VAL A 120 10.44 7.49 -3.36
N VAL A 121 10.37 8.03 -4.56
CA VAL A 121 10.68 7.32 -5.81
C VAL A 121 12.16 7.49 -6.10
N TRP A 122 12.90 6.38 -6.19
CA TRP A 122 14.33 6.35 -6.43
C TRP A 122 14.65 5.95 -7.87
N GLY A 123 15.51 6.71 -8.54
CA GLY A 123 16.04 6.42 -9.88
C GLY A 123 17.55 6.21 -9.87
N HIS A 124 18.06 5.43 -10.84
CA HIS A 124 19.50 5.33 -11.10
C HIS A 124 19.99 6.56 -11.85
N GLU A 125 21.06 7.20 -11.36
CA GLU A 125 21.85 8.27 -12.03
C GLU A 125 21.10 9.57 -12.40
N THR A 126 19.78 9.53 -12.55
CA THR A 126 18.89 10.64 -12.88
C THR A 126 17.80 10.77 -11.83
N ILE A 127 17.38 12.00 -11.56
CA ILE A 127 16.24 12.27 -10.68
C ILE A 127 15.00 11.80 -11.42
N ALA A 128 14.16 11.00 -10.76
CA ALA A 128 12.85 10.66 -11.30
C ALA A 128 12.08 11.97 -11.58
N ASP A 129 11.86 12.29 -12.85
CA ASP A 129 11.11 13.46 -13.26
C ASP A 129 9.65 13.09 -13.47
N SER A 130 8.73 13.98 -13.06
CA SER A 130 7.29 13.78 -13.28
C SER A 130 6.94 13.78 -14.77
N SER A 131 7.80 14.21 -15.70
CA SER A 131 7.49 14.10 -17.14
C SER A 131 7.74 12.69 -17.71
N SER A 132 8.56 11.88 -17.05
CA SER A 132 9.06 10.60 -17.58
C SER A 132 8.81 9.40 -16.66
N ASP A 133 8.74 9.61 -15.35
CA ASP A 133 8.58 8.53 -14.38
C ASP A 133 7.09 8.14 -14.25
N PRO A 134 6.73 6.86 -14.51
CA PRO A 134 5.34 6.44 -14.54
C PRO A 134 4.65 6.54 -13.16
N TYR A 135 5.38 6.41 -12.06
CA TYR A 135 4.80 6.46 -10.71
C TYR A 135 4.47 7.89 -10.31
N LEU A 136 5.39 8.82 -10.60
CA LEU A 136 5.15 10.24 -10.39
C LEU A 136 4.00 10.74 -11.27
N ARG A 137 3.99 10.36 -12.55
CA ARG A 137 2.92 10.70 -13.48
C ARG A 137 1.56 10.17 -13.04
N ALA A 138 1.49 8.91 -12.63
CA ALA A 138 0.24 8.35 -12.17
C ALA A 138 -0.28 9.09 -10.93
N ALA A 139 0.59 9.39 -9.97
CA ALA A 139 0.15 10.07 -8.75
C ALA A 139 -0.24 11.55 -8.99
N ASP A 140 0.48 12.26 -9.87
CA ASP A 140 0.23 13.68 -10.16
C ASP A 140 -0.91 13.86 -11.19
N GLU A 141 -0.99 13.05 -12.25
CA GLU A 141 -1.91 13.27 -13.38
C GLU A 141 -3.17 12.40 -13.31
N TRP A 142 -3.03 11.10 -12.97
CA TRP A 142 -4.15 10.16 -13.06
C TRP A 142 -5.17 10.38 -11.94
N ILE A 143 -4.71 10.72 -10.74
CA ILE A 143 -5.60 10.98 -9.59
C ILE A 143 -6.47 12.21 -9.89
N ASP A 144 -5.88 13.31 -10.33
CA ASP A 144 -6.60 14.53 -10.71
C ASP A 144 -7.60 14.28 -11.86
N LEU A 145 -7.21 13.49 -12.87
CA LEU A 145 -8.11 13.10 -13.96
C LEU A 145 -9.31 12.27 -13.45
N ALA A 146 -9.04 11.28 -12.59
CA ALA A 146 -10.08 10.41 -12.06
C ALA A 146 -11.10 11.18 -11.21
N GLU A 147 -10.66 12.19 -10.45
CA GLU A 147 -11.56 13.09 -9.72
C GLU A 147 -12.50 13.86 -10.66
N GLN A 148 -11.97 14.40 -11.76
CA GLN A 148 -12.79 15.11 -12.75
C GLN A 148 -13.85 14.20 -13.38
N VAL A 149 -13.45 13.01 -13.84
CA VAL A 149 -14.37 12.02 -14.45
C VAL A 149 -15.45 11.57 -13.46
N ARG A 150 -15.11 11.43 -12.17
CA ARG A 150 -16.08 11.06 -11.15
C ARG A 150 -17.11 12.16 -10.91
N ASN A 151 -16.69 13.43 -10.97
CA ASN A 151 -17.54 14.56 -10.64
C ASN A 151 -18.48 14.98 -11.79
N THR A 152 -18.18 14.59 -13.04
CA THR A 152 -18.99 14.92 -14.22
C THR A 152 -20.36 14.23 -14.30
N SER A 153 -20.68 13.33 -13.37
CA SER A 153 -21.97 12.60 -13.34
C SER A 153 -23.04 13.24 -12.44
N SER A 154 -22.77 14.42 -11.87
CA SER A 154 -23.64 15.08 -10.88
C SER A 154 -24.45 16.27 -11.40
N ASP A 155 -24.39 16.55 -12.71
CA ASP A 155 -24.98 17.76 -13.33
C ASP A 155 -25.98 17.43 -14.47
N ASP A 156 -26.84 16.41 -14.25
CA ASP A 156 -28.04 16.11 -15.06
C ASP A 156 -29.29 15.96 -14.16
#